data_AF-A0A7J7LI41-F1
#
_entry.id   AF-A0A7J7LI41-F1
#
_cell.length_a   1.000
_cell.length_b   1.000
_cell.length_c   1.000
_cell.angle_alpha   90.00
_cell.angle_beta   90.00
_cell.angle_gamma   90.00
#
_symmetry.space_group_name_H-M   'P 1'
#
loop_
_entity.id
_entity.type
_entity.pdbx_description
1 polymer ?
#
loop_
_entity_poly.entity_id
_entity_poly.type
_entity_poly.pdbx_seq_one_letter_code
_entity_poly.pdbx_strand_id
1 'polypeptide(L)'
;NAKIINVVPKVFPFAIHTFCAFHISNNIKTTLESTRIVFRMAAEALTTIDFDKHMNVIQNMDPVGLQYILGIPRKHGLIYTFQ
;
A
#
# COMPACT_ATOMS: atom_id res chain seq x y z
N ASN A 1 6.88 -22.19 9.30
CA ASN A 1 7.08 -20.82 8.77
C ASN A 1 6.22 -19.81 9.51
N ALA A 2 6.74 -19.24 10.60
CA ALA A 2 6.09 -18.14 11.30
C ALA A 2 6.31 -16.84 10.51
N LYS A 3 5.26 -16.29 9.89
CA LYS A 3 5.30 -14.95 9.30
C LYS A 3 5.07 -13.93 10.44
N ILE A 4 5.81 -12.82 10.46
CA ILE A 4 5.67 -11.74 11.46
C ILE A 4 4.20 -11.36 11.69
N ILE A 5 3.43 -11.29 10.60
CA ILE A 5 2.01 -10.95 10.63
C ILE A 5 1.13 -11.90 11.45
N ASN A 6 1.54 -13.15 11.60
CA ASN A 6 0.81 -14.16 12.37
C ASN A 6 1.23 -14.17 13.85
N VAL A 7 2.38 -13.55 14.18
CA VAL A 7 2.97 -13.54 15.53
C VAL A 7 2.66 -12.23 16.24
N VAL A 8 2.65 -11.10 15.54
CA VAL A 8 2.38 -9.77 16.12
C VAL A 8 1.05 -9.75 16.89
N PRO A 9 -0.10 -10.25 16.37
CA PRO A 9 -1.35 -10.23 17.14
C PRO A 9 -1.33 -11.12 18.39
N LYS A 10 -0.43 -12.11 18.47
CA LYS A 10 -0.29 -12.98 19.65
C LYS A 10 0.48 -12.32 20.79
N VAL A 11 1.41 -11.43 20.45
CA VAL A 11 2.27 -10.73 21.43
C VAL A 11 1.73 -9.33 21.73
N PHE A 12 1.17 -8.65 20.72
CA PHE A 12 0.60 -7.31 20.78
C PHE A 12 -0.82 -7.32 20.18
N PRO A 13 -1.82 -7.83 20.92
CA PRO A 13 -3.17 -8.05 20.38
C PRO A 13 -3.91 -6.78 19.96
N PHE A 14 -3.52 -5.63 20.50
CA PHE A 14 -4.10 -4.33 20.16
C PHE A 14 -3.33 -3.57 19.07
N ALA A 15 -2.17 -4.07 18.65
CA ALA A 15 -1.38 -3.41 17.62
C ALA A 15 -2.00 -3.68 16.24
N ILE A 16 -2.35 -2.60 15.54
CA ILE A 16 -2.71 -2.66 14.13
C ILE A 16 -1.43 -2.88 13.33
N HIS A 17 -1.32 -4.02 12.66
CA HIS A 17 -0.17 -4.33 11.81
C HIS A 17 -0.55 -4.28 10.33
N THR A 18 0.15 -3.46 9.56
CA THR A 18 -0.06 -3.26 8.13
C THR A 18 1.25 -3.32 7.34
N PHE A 19 1.14 -3.50 6.03
CA PHE A 19 2.27 -3.34 5.13
C PHE A 19 2.71 -1.87 5.06
N CYS A 20 4.02 -1.65 5.25
CA CYS A 20 4.61 -0.33 5.15
C CYS A 20 4.62 0.16 3.69
N ALA A 21 4.11 1.36 3.45
CA ALA A 21 4.09 2.00 2.13
C ALA A 21 5.49 2.09 1.48
N PHE A 22 6.54 2.34 2.27
CA PHE A 22 7.91 2.35 1.76
C PHE A 22 8.32 0.99 1.16
N HIS A 23 8.02 -0.10 1.88
CA HIS A 23 8.31 -1.45 1.39
C HIS A 23 7.45 -1.82 0.17
N ILE A 24 6.20 -1.34 0.11
CA ILE A 24 5.35 -1.53 -1.06
C ILE A 24 5.97 -0.81 -2.27
N SER A 25 6.28 0.48 -2.13
CA SER A 25 6.86 1.33 -3.17
C SER A 25 8.12 0.73 -3.79
N ASN A 26 9.05 0.24 -2.96
CA ASN A 26 10.29 -0.39 -3.43
C ASN A 26 10.06 -1.73 -4.14
N ASN A 27 8.98 -2.44 -3.80
CA ASN A 27 8.68 -3.75 -4.35
C ASN A 27 7.71 -3.72 -5.55
N ILE A 28 7.19 -2.55 -5.93
CA ILE A 28 6.40 -2.42 -7.17
C ILE A 28 7.27 -2.91 -8.32
N LYS A 29 6.84 -3.99 -8.97
CA LYS A 29 7.53 -4.64 -10.10
C LYS A 29 7.34 -3.82 -11.38
N THR A 30 7.77 -2.57 -11.36
CA THR A 30 7.72 -1.64 -12.47
C THR A 30 9.09 -1.02 -12.71
N THR A 31 9.38 -0.70 -13.97
CA THR A 31 10.57 0.08 -14.38
C THR A 31 10.31 1.58 -14.32
N LEU A 32 9.06 1.99 -14.10
CA LEU A 32 8.66 3.40 -14.06
C LEU A 32 8.84 3.97 -12.65
N GLU A 33 9.90 4.76 -12.46
CA GLU A 33 10.14 5.46 -11.20
C GLU A 33 8.97 6.40 -10.83
N SER A 34 8.31 6.97 -11.84
CA SER A 34 7.12 7.79 -11.65
C SER A 34 5.98 7.05 -10.97
N THR A 35 5.81 5.73 -11.18
CA THR A 35 4.82 4.93 -10.45
C THR A 35 5.11 4.91 -8.95
N ARG A 36 6.38 4.77 -8.55
CA ARG A 36 6.78 4.77 -7.14
C ARG A 36 6.51 6.11 -6.47
N ILE A 37 6.79 7.20 -7.19
CA ILE A 37 6.52 8.58 -6.74
C ILE A 37 5.02 8.79 -6.55
N VAL A 38 4.19 8.47 -7.56
CA VAL A 38 2.74 8.65 -7.47
C VAL A 38 2.13 7.75 -6.40
N PHE A 39 2.64 6.52 -6.22
CA PHE A 39 2.20 5.65 -5.14
C PHE A 39 2.54 6.22 -3.76
N ARG A 40 3.71 6.85 -3.58
CA ARG A 40 4.07 7.52 -2.33
C ARG A 40 3.11 8.68 -2.04
N MET A 41 2.79 9.50 -3.06
CA MET A 41 1.79 10.57 -2.92
C MET A 41 0.42 10.01 -2.52
N ALA A 42 0.02 8.87 -3.08
CA ALA A 42 -1.20 8.18 -2.68
C ALA A 42 -1.13 7.74 -1.20
N ALA A 43 -0.02 7.12 -0.78
CA ALA A 43 0.16 6.64 0.59
C ALA A 43 0.24 7.75 1.65
N GLU A 44 0.63 8.97 1.25
CA GLU A 44 0.71 10.16 2.08
C GLU A 44 -0.58 11.01 2.02
N ALA A 45 -1.58 10.60 1.23
CA ALA A 45 -2.82 11.35 1.04
C ALA A 45 -3.63 11.43 2.35
N LEU A 46 -4.10 12.65 2.67
CA LEU A 46 -4.91 12.93 3.85
C LEU A 46 -6.42 12.72 3.62
N THR A 47 -6.83 12.44 2.38
CA THR A 47 -8.23 12.20 2.03
C THR A 47 -8.35 11.02 1.08
N THR A 48 -9.50 10.36 1.10
CA THR A 48 -9.82 9.29 0.14
C THR A 48 -9.88 9.81 -1.29
N ILE A 49 -10.33 11.07 -1.48
CA ILE A 49 -10.39 11.73 -2.79
C ILE A 49 -8.98 11.89 -3.39
N ASP A 50 -8.03 12.39 -2.61
CA ASP A 50 -6.65 12.56 -3.07
C ASP A 50 -5.95 11.22 -3.30
N PHE A 51 -6.23 10.23 -2.44
CA PHE A 51 -5.75 8.86 -2.66
C PHE A 51 -6.26 8.31 -3.99
N ASP A 52 -7.57 8.33 -4.22
CA ASP A 52 -8.18 7.79 -5.44
C ASP A 52 -7.70 8.51 -6.69
N LYS A 53 -7.49 9.83 -6.59
CA LYS A 53 -6.88 10.63 -7.65
C LYS A 53 -5.49 10.09 -8.03
N HIS A 54 -4.61 9.87 -7.05
CA HIS A 54 -3.28 9.33 -7.31
C HIS A 54 -3.32 7.88 -7.81
N MET A 55 -4.21 7.04 -7.28
CA MET A 55 -4.38 5.67 -7.75
C MET A 55 -4.90 5.58 -9.18
N ASN A 56 -5.78 6.50 -9.59
CA ASN A 56 -6.24 6.61 -10.98
C ASN A 56 -5.10 7.05 -11.92
N VAL A 57 -4.20 7.94 -11.47
CA VAL A 57 -2.99 8.28 -12.24
C VAL A 57 -2.16 7.02 -12.50
N ILE A 58 -1.91 6.19 -11.46
CA ILE A 58 -1.19 4.91 -11.61
C ILE A 58 -1.91 3.98 -12.59
N GLN A 59 -3.24 3.88 -12.51
CA GLN A 59 -4.03 3.03 -13.41
C GLN A 59 -3.82 3.36 -14.88
N ASN A 60 -3.72 4.66 -15.21
CA ASN A 60 -3.55 5.10 -16.59
C ASN A 60 -2.10 4.98 -17.08
N MET A 61 -1.11 5.16 -16.20
CA MET A 61 0.31 5.15 -16.57
C MET A 61 0.97 3.78 -16.50
N ASP A 62 0.56 2.94 -15.55
CA ASP A 62 1.24 1.68 -15.21
C ASP A 62 0.25 0.64 -14.68
N PRO A 63 -0.55 0.02 -15.58
CA PRO A 63 -1.47 -1.03 -15.20
C PRO A 63 -0.80 -2.22 -14.50
N VAL A 64 0.47 -2.53 -14.83
CA VAL A 64 1.22 -3.64 -14.23
C VAL A 64 1.60 -3.31 -12.79
N GLY A 65 2.11 -2.11 -12.54
CA GLY A 65 2.35 -1.59 -11.20
C GLY A 65 1.08 -1.53 -10.37
N LEU A 66 -0.05 -1.13 -10.97
CA LEU A 66 -1.36 -1.17 -10.32
C LEU A 66 -1.74 -2.60 -9.88
N GLN A 67 -1.59 -3.60 -10.76
CA GLN A 67 -1.92 -4.99 -10.42
C GLN A 67 -1.10 -5.51 -9.24
N TYR A 68 0.17 -5.12 -9.14
CA TYR A 68 0.99 -5.43 -7.97
C TYR A 68 0.39 -4.82 -6.68
N ILE A 69 0.06 -3.52 -6.71
CA ILE A 69 -0.50 -2.82 -5.54
C ILE A 69 -1.85 -3.44 -5.12
N LEU A 70 -2.73 -3.71 -6.08
CA LEU A 70 -4.04 -4.32 -5.83
C LEU A 70 -3.95 -5.79 -5.36
N GLY A 71 -2.87 -6.48 -5.70
CA GLY A 71 -2.59 -7.85 -5.24
C GLY A 71 -2.14 -7.94 -3.78
N ILE A 72 -1.88 -6.81 -3.12
CA ILE A 72 -1.49 -6.78 -1.71
C ILE A 72 -2.70 -7.16 -0.84
N PRO A 73 -2.59 -8.17 0.04
CA PRO A 73 -3.72 -8.62 0.84
C PRO A 73 -4.32 -7.48 1.69
N ARG A 74 -5.59 -7.11 1.40
CA ARG A 74 -6.32 -6.04 2.09
C ARG A 74 -6.42 -6.22 3.61
N LYS A 75 -6.46 -7.47 4.09
CA LYS A 75 -6.44 -7.81 5.54
C LYS A 75 -5.17 -7.37 6.28
N HIS A 76 -4.17 -6.91 5.55
CA HIS A 76 -2.90 -6.39 6.04
C HIS A 76 -2.53 -5.08 5.33
N GLY A 77 -3.43 -4.56 4.48
CA GLY A 77 -3.23 -3.34 3.71
C GLY A 77 -3.43 -2.12 4.61
N LEU A 78 -2.90 -0.99 4.14
CA LEU A 78 -3.06 0.35 4.71
C LEU A 78 -4.48 0.53 5.26
N ILE A 79 -4.63 0.45 6.59
CA ILE A 79 -5.88 0.83 7.23
C ILE A 79 -5.95 2.34 7.12
N TYR A 80 -6.84 2.81 6.25
CA TYR A 80 -7.35 4.17 6.30
C TYR A 80 -8.10 4.34 7.62
N THR A 81 -7.44 4.88 8.63
CA THR A 81 -8.12 5.46 9.79
C THR A 81 -8.47 6.91 9.45
N PHE A 82 -9.61 7.11 8.79
CA PHE A 82 -10.38 8.34 8.97
C PHE A 82 -11.67 7.93 9.66
N GLN A 83 -11.80 8.35 10.91
CA GLN A 83 -13.07 8.33 11.65
C GLN A 83 -14.04 9.31 10.99
#